data_AF-A0A934C292-F1
#
_entry.id   AF-A0A934C292-F1
#
_cell.length_a   1.000
_cell.length_b   1.000
_cell.length_c   1.000
_cell.angle_alpha   90.00
_cell.angle_beta   90.00
_cell.angle_gamma   90.00
#
_symmetry.space_group_name_H-M   'P 1'
#
loop_
_entity.id
_entity.type
_entity.pdbx_description
1 polymer ?
#
loop_
_entity_poly.entity_id
_entity_poly.type
_entity_poly.pdbx_seq_one_letter_code
_entity_poly.pdbx_strand_id
1 'polypeptide(L)'
;MARAFGWIAVVVVLALGGGVLLWQAQTREQLRQQVGELRQQRDQLARLREENQRLAAGLPSATDLERLRADHAAIPRLRAEIEAARERVRATAEAAQLAGRFEPGSKILAADWKNAGTATSKATLETALWAAAGGDIEQFAGCLLVPEGRIRERATTLLESLPAATRQHYSSPEQLVAFLAIRDVPLGSARVVSWEEIQTPSSSVQVQVQLSAPEGATKEVILRFARQGAAWKMVVPEGAIARYAAMLKRPVVTPRK
;
A
#
# COMPACT_ATOMS: atom_id res chain seq x y z
N MET A 1 36.00 -39.67 112.42
CA MET A 1 35.56 -39.74 111.01
C MET A 1 35.16 -38.39 110.39
N ALA A 2 35.46 -37.23 111.00
CA ALA A 2 35.04 -35.91 110.47
C ALA A 2 36.01 -35.25 109.47
N ARG A 3 37.27 -35.70 109.38
CA ARG A 3 38.29 -35.11 108.49
C ARG A 3 38.24 -35.57 107.03
N ALA A 4 37.62 -36.71 106.75
CA ALA A 4 37.54 -37.27 105.39
C ALA A 4 36.50 -36.55 104.51
N PHE A 5 35.43 -36.00 105.09
CA PHE A 5 34.38 -35.29 104.36
C PHE A 5 34.82 -33.92 103.81
N GLY A 6 35.76 -33.24 104.48
CA GLY A 6 36.25 -31.93 104.03
C GLY A 6 37.06 -31.98 102.72
N TRP A 7 37.81 -33.07 102.50
CA TRP A 7 38.62 -33.22 101.29
C TRP A 7 37.77 -33.52 100.04
N ILE A 8 36.67 -34.25 100.21
CA ILE A 8 35.72 -34.55 99.14
C ILE A 8 35.05 -33.25 98.66
N ALA A 9 34.69 -32.35 99.57
CA ALA A 9 34.08 -31.06 99.21
C ALA A 9 35.01 -30.18 98.35
N VAL A 10 36.32 -30.16 98.64
CA VAL A 10 37.30 -29.37 97.86
C VAL A 10 37.50 -29.93 96.45
N VAL A 11 37.58 -31.25 96.31
CA VAL A 11 37.72 -31.92 94.99
C VAL A 11 36.48 -31.67 94.13
N VAL A 12 35.28 -31.70 94.72
CA VAL A 12 34.03 -31.40 94.01
C VAL A 12 33.99 -29.94 93.55
N VAL A 13 34.39 -28.98 94.38
CA VAL A 13 34.44 -27.55 94.00
C VAL A 13 35.48 -27.31 92.89
N LEU A 14 36.64 -27.97 92.93
CA LEU A 14 37.65 -27.87 91.87
C LEU A 14 37.19 -28.52 90.56
N ALA A 15 36.53 -29.68 90.63
CA ALA A 15 35.97 -30.35 89.45
C ALA A 15 34.85 -29.52 88.80
N LEU A 16 33.97 -28.92 89.61
CA LEU A 16 32.91 -28.00 89.14
C LEU A 16 33.52 -26.73 88.53
N GLY A 17 34.55 -26.15 89.14
CA GLY A 17 35.27 -24.99 88.61
C GLY A 17 35.98 -25.27 87.28
N GLY A 18 36.63 -26.44 87.16
CA GLY A 18 37.28 -26.89 85.92
C GLY A 18 36.31 -27.13 84.78
N GLY A 19 35.13 -27.71 85.07
CA GLY A 19 34.06 -27.92 84.09
C GLY A 19 33.52 -26.62 83.50
N VAL A 20 33.33 -25.59 84.33
CA VAL A 20 32.88 -24.25 83.87
C VAL A 20 33.93 -23.59 82.97
N LEU A 21 35.22 -23.72 83.28
CA LEU A 21 36.30 -23.16 82.45
C LEU A 21 36.41 -23.86 81.09
N LEU A 22 36.26 -25.17 81.04
CA LEU A 22 36.25 -25.93 79.78
C LEU A 22 35.03 -25.57 78.91
N TRP A 23 33.85 -25.40 79.53
CA TRP A 23 32.66 -24.94 78.84
C TRP A 23 32.78 -23.51 78.31
N GLN A 24 33.42 -22.62 79.09
CA GLN A 24 33.78 -21.27 78.65
C GLN A 24 34.79 -21.25 77.49
N ALA A 25 35.73 -22.20 77.46
CA ALA A 25 36.67 -22.32 76.35
C ALA A 25 35.96 -22.76 75.05
N GLN A 26 35.07 -23.75 75.13
CA GLN A 26 34.30 -24.23 73.98
C GLN A 26 33.34 -23.16 73.42
N THR A 27 32.64 -22.45 74.30
CA THR A 27 31.74 -21.36 73.87
C THR A 27 32.51 -20.22 73.18
N ARG A 28 33.70 -19.87 73.65
CA ARG A 28 34.58 -18.88 72.99
C ARG A 28 35.01 -19.33 71.59
N GLU A 29 35.24 -20.63 71.40
CA GLU A 29 35.66 -21.18 70.12
C GLU A 29 34.50 -21.18 69.10
N GLN A 30 33.30 -21.56 69.54
CA GLN A 30 32.08 -21.45 68.71
C GLN A 30 31.78 -20.00 68.31
N LEU A 31 31.88 -19.05 69.25
CA LEU A 31 31.72 -17.62 68.97
C LEU A 31 32.74 -17.12 67.95
N ARG A 32 34.00 -17.59 68.02
CA ARG A 32 35.03 -17.23 67.04
C ARG A 32 34.73 -17.80 65.65
N GLN A 33 34.24 -19.04 65.57
CA GLN A 33 33.82 -19.65 64.31
C GLN A 33 32.66 -18.88 63.68
N GLN A 34 31.63 -18.55 64.46
CA GLN A 34 30.49 -17.76 64.00
C GLN A 34 30.89 -16.37 63.53
N VAL A 35 31.80 -15.69 64.27
CA VAL A 35 32.35 -14.39 63.83
C VAL A 35 33.14 -14.53 62.54
N GLY A 36 33.88 -15.62 62.36
CA GLY A 36 34.61 -15.92 61.12
C GLY A 36 33.68 -16.11 59.93
N GLU A 37 32.64 -16.94 60.08
CA GLU A 37 31.64 -17.20 59.05
C GLU A 37 30.86 -15.94 58.68
N LEU A 38 30.40 -15.17 59.68
CA LEU A 38 29.70 -13.91 59.45
C LEU A 38 30.58 -12.87 58.73
N ARG A 39 31.89 -12.85 59.01
CA ARG A 39 32.84 -12.00 58.26
C ARG A 39 32.95 -12.44 56.80
N GLN A 40 33.10 -13.74 56.56
CA GLN A 40 33.18 -14.29 55.20
C GLN A 40 31.90 -13.99 54.39
N GLN A 41 30.73 -14.15 54.99
CA GLN A 41 29.45 -13.81 54.35
C GLN A 41 29.35 -12.31 54.06
N ARG A 42 29.80 -11.45 54.99
CA ARG A 42 29.83 -9.99 54.79
C ARG A 42 30.74 -9.59 53.64
N ASP A 43 31.91 -10.22 53.52
CA ASP A 43 32.85 -9.95 52.43
C ASP A 43 32.31 -10.42 51.07
N GLN A 44 31.63 -11.57 51.03
CA GLN A 44 30.95 -12.04 49.82
C GLN A 44 29.83 -11.09 49.38
N LEU A 45 29.01 -10.61 50.31
CA LEU A 45 27.97 -9.63 49.99
C LEU A 45 28.56 -8.30 49.51
N ALA A 46 29.71 -7.88 50.06
CA ALA A 46 30.39 -6.68 49.58
C ALA A 46 30.86 -6.85 48.13
N ARG A 47 31.50 -7.99 47.80
CA ARG A 47 31.94 -8.31 46.43
C ARG A 47 30.78 -8.37 45.45
N LEU A 48 29.70 -9.07 45.79
CA LEU A 48 28.51 -9.15 44.94
C LEU A 48 27.86 -7.79 44.71
N ARG A 49 27.87 -6.90 45.72
CA ARG A 49 27.38 -5.52 45.54
C ARG A 49 28.26 -4.71 44.61
N GLU A 50 29.57 -4.83 44.72
CA GLU A 50 30.52 -4.14 43.85
C GLU A 50 30.40 -4.66 42.39
N GLU A 51 30.31 -5.97 42.21
CA GLU A 51 30.07 -6.58 40.90
C GLU A 51 28.73 -6.15 40.31
N ASN A 52 27.65 -6.11 41.11
CA ASN A 52 26.35 -5.64 40.66
C ASN A 52 26.38 -4.16 40.26
N GLN A 53 27.07 -3.31 41.03
CA GLN A 53 27.27 -1.90 40.67
C GLN A 53 28.07 -1.75 39.37
N ARG A 54 29.12 -2.56 39.19
CA ARG A 54 29.92 -2.56 37.96
C ARG A 54 29.10 -3.01 36.75
N LEU A 55 28.27 -4.03 36.89
CA LEU A 55 27.38 -4.51 35.83
C LEU A 55 26.29 -3.49 35.51
N ALA A 56 25.68 -2.88 36.53
CA ALA A 56 24.67 -1.83 36.36
C ALA A 56 25.24 -0.60 35.64
N ALA A 57 26.49 -0.22 35.92
CA ALA A 57 27.17 0.85 35.20
C ALA A 57 27.48 0.52 33.72
N GLY A 58 27.54 -0.76 33.36
CA GLY A 58 27.75 -1.23 31.98
C GLY A 58 26.45 -1.45 31.19
N LEU A 59 25.28 -1.41 31.83
CA LEU A 59 24.01 -1.57 31.13
C LEU A 59 23.66 -0.28 30.38
N PRO A 60 23.14 -0.38 29.14
CA PRO A 60 22.62 0.77 28.41
C PRO A 60 21.58 1.50 29.25
N SER A 61 21.62 2.83 29.23
CA SER A 61 20.64 3.62 29.96
C SER A 61 19.23 3.33 29.42
N ALA A 62 18.21 3.52 30.27
CA ALA A 62 16.81 3.37 29.84
C ALA A 62 16.51 4.27 28.62
N THR A 63 17.11 5.45 28.57
CA THR A 63 17.04 6.38 27.44
C THR A 63 17.66 5.83 26.16
N ASP A 64 18.76 5.08 26.23
CA ASP A 64 19.38 4.47 25.05
C ASP A 64 18.51 3.33 24.50
N LEU A 65 17.90 2.53 25.39
CA LEU A 65 16.98 1.48 24.98
C LEU A 65 15.70 2.04 24.34
N GLU A 66 15.18 3.15 24.87
CA GLU A 66 14.04 3.84 24.25
C GLU A 66 14.39 4.42 22.87
N ARG A 67 15.57 5.04 22.73
CA ARG A 67 16.06 5.52 21.43
C ARG A 67 16.19 4.37 20.43
N LEU A 68 16.82 3.26 20.82
CA LEU A 68 16.96 2.09 19.95
C LEU A 68 15.60 1.52 19.53
N ARG A 69 14.61 1.47 20.44
CA ARG A 69 13.24 1.03 20.11
C ARG A 69 12.55 1.98 19.13
N ALA A 70 12.72 3.29 19.31
CA ALA A 70 12.17 4.29 18.41
C ALA A 70 12.80 4.18 17.00
N ASP A 71 14.12 4.01 16.93
CA ASP A 71 14.85 3.82 15.67
C ASP A 71 14.41 2.54 14.96
N HIS A 72 14.28 1.43 15.69
CA HIS A 72 13.79 0.16 15.14
C HIS A 72 12.35 0.27 14.62
N ALA A 73 11.49 1.05 15.27
CA ALA A 73 10.13 1.29 14.81
C ALA A 73 10.07 2.17 13.53
N ALA A 74 11.08 3.02 13.29
CA ALA A 74 11.15 3.84 12.08
C ALA A 74 11.54 3.05 10.82
N ILE A 75 12.34 1.98 10.97
CA ILE A 75 12.79 1.14 9.84
C ILE A 75 11.64 0.60 8.97
N PRO A 76 10.62 -0.09 9.51
CA PRO A 76 9.53 -0.63 8.68
C PRO A 76 8.73 0.49 7.98
N ARG A 77 8.55 1.63 8.65
CA ARG A 77 7.87 2.79 8.06
C ARG A 77 8.64 3.34 6.86
N LEU A 78 9.94 3.56 7.01
CA LEU A 78 10.78 4.06 5.91
C LEU A 78 10.83 3.07 4.75
N ARG A 79 10.85 1.76 5.02
CA ARG A 79 10.75 0.74 3.96
C ARG A 79 9.44 0.84 3.19
N ALA A 80 8.31 1.00 3.88
CA ALA A 80 7.02 1.18 3.23
C ALA A 80 6.97 2.46 2.38
N GLU A 81 7.54 3.55 2.88
CA GLU A 81 7.62 4.82 2.14
C GLU A 81 8.53 4.70 0.89
N ILE A 82 9.66 4.00 0.99
CA ILE A 82 10.56 3.75 -0.15
C ILE A 82 9.88 2.89 -1.21
N GLU A 83 9.22 1.80 -0.83
CA GLU A 83 8.51 0.94 -1.78
C GLU A 83 7.35 1.69 -2.46
N ALA A 84 6.57 2.47 -1.72
CA ALA A 84 5.54 3.32 -2.30
C ALA A 84 6.11 4.38 -3.26
N ALA A 85 7.27 4.96 -2.96
CA ALA A 85 7.92 5.93 -3.84
C ALA A 85 8.46 5.26 -5.12
N ARG A 86 9.06 4.07 -5.00
CA ARG A 86 9.55 3.30 -6.15
C ARG A 86 8.43 2.92 -7.12
N GLU A 87 7.30 2.45 -6.59
CA GLU A 87 6.13 2.13 -7.42
C GLU A 87 5.61 3.36 -8.17
N ARG A 88 5.57 4.53 -7.52
CA ARG A 88 5.21 5.78 -8.20
C ARG A 88 6.20 6.15 -9.31
N VAL A 89 7.51 6.05 -9.04
CA VAL A 89 8.55 6.35 -10.03
C VAL A 89 8.48 5.39 -11.22
N ARG A 90 8.22 4.11 -10.97
CA ARG A 90 8.05 3.12 -12.03
C ARG A 90 6.83 3.44 -12.88
N ALA A 91 5.69 3.71 -12.25
CA ALA A 91 4.47 4.10 -12.96
C ALA A 91 4.66 5.39 -13.79
N THR A 92 5.41 6.39 -13.28
CA THR A 92 5.71 7.60 -14.05
C THR A 92 6.71 7.35 -15.18
N ALA A 93 7.71 6.50 -14.99
CA ALA A 93 8.67 6.15 -16.04
C ALA A 93 8.02 5.35 -17.17
N GLU A 94 7.18 4.37 -16.85
CA GLU A 94 6.39 3.63 -17.84
C GLU A 94 5.43 4.60 -18.58
N ALA A 95 4.78 5.51 -17.85
CA ALA A 95 3.95 6.55 -18.45
C ALA A 95 4.73 7.52 -19.37
N ALA A 96 5.98 7.86 -19.03
CA ALA A 96 6.84 8.71 -19.85
C ALA A 96 7.32 7.99 -21.12
N GLN A 97 7.64 6.70 -21.03
CA GLN A 97 8.00 5.89 -22.20
C GLN A 97 6.81 5.71 -23.15
N LEU A 98 5.60 5.56 -22.59
CA LEU A 98 4.34 5.60 -23.35
C LEU A 98 4.09 6.98 -23.97
N ALA A 99 4.53 8.06 -23.31
CA ALA A 99 4.31 9.41 -23.80
C ALA A 99 4.95 9.64 -25.18
N GLY A 100 6.14 9.10 -25.43
CA GLY A 100 6.81 9.24 -26.73
C GLY A 100 6.14 8.48 -27.89
N ARG A 101 5.22 7.56 -27.60
CA ARG A 101 4.60 6.70 -28.63
C ARG A 101 3.46 7.39 -29.38
N PHE A 102 2.76 8.31 -28.71
CA PHE A 102 1.66 9.11 -29.26
C PHE A 102 2.05 10.57 -29.44
N GLU A 103 3.21 10.83 -30.04
CA GLU A 103 3.60 12.17 -30.46
C GLU A 103 2.90 12.56 -31.79
N PRO A 104 2.60 13.86 -32.01
CA PRO A 104 2.08 14.33 -33.29
C PRO A 104 2.89 13.81 -34.48
N GLY A 105 2.20 13.25 -35.48
CA GLY A 105 2.78 12.59 -36.65
C GLY A 105 3.00 11.07 -36.49
N SER A 106 3.03 10.55 -35.27
CA SER A 106 3.23 9.12 -35.01
C SER A 106 2.04 8.30 -35.49
N LYS A 107 2.30 7.23 -36.24
CA LYS A 107 1.30 6.26 -36.69
C LYS A 107 1.55 4.91 -36.02
N ILE A 108 0.53 4.35 -35.38
CA ILE A 108 0.58 3.07 -34.67
C ILE A 108 -0.46 2.13 -35.25
N LEU A 109 -0.08 0.88 -35.54
CA LEU A 109 -0.98 -0.13 -36.06
C LEU A 109 -1.84 -0.73 -34.95
N ALA A 110 -3.04 -1.20 -35.29
CA ALA A 110 -3.95 -1.82 -34.34
C ALA A 110 -3.33 -3.03 -33.61
N ALA A 111 -2.50 -3.80 -34.31
CA ALA A 111 -1.79 -4.95 -33.76
C ALA A 111 -0.77 -4.59 -32.66
N ASP A 112 -0.30 -3.34 -32.64
CA ASP A 112 0.69 -2.90 -31.67
C ASP A 112 0.03 -2.32 -30.41
N TRP A 113 -1.25 -1.95 -30.45
CA TRP A 113 -1.96 -1.36 -29.31
C TRP A 113 -1.98 -2.30 -28.11
N LYS A 114 -1.90 -1.74 -26.90
CA LYS A 114 -1.88 -2.49 -25.65
C LYS A 114 -2.70 -1.79 -24.58
N ASN A 115 -3.11 -2.55 -23.56
CA ASN A 115 -3.65 -1.97 -22.34
C ASN A 115 -2.53 -1.26 -21.57
N ALA A 116 -2.49 0.07 -21.66
CA ALA A 116 -1.52 0.93 -20.99
C ALA A 116 -2.07 1.54 -19.69
N GLY A 117 -3.32 1.24 -19.35
CA GLY A 117 -4.05 1.81 -18.22
C GLY A 117 -4.54 3.24 -18.46
N THR A 118 -4.92 3.92 -17.38
CA THR A 118 -5.57 5.25 -17.42
C THR A 118 -4.81 6.31 -16.63
N ALA A 119 -3.53 6.10 -16.32
CA ALA A 119 -2.74 7.02 -15.51
C ALA A 119 -2.37 8.32 -16.25
N THR A 120 -2.33 8.28 -17.59
CA THR A 120 -2.11 9.45 -18.46
C THR A 120 -3.11 9.46 -19.60
N SER A 121 -3.36 10.63 -20.20
CA SER A 121 -4.25 10.77 -21.36
C SER A 121 -3.76 9.96 -22.58
N LYS A 122 -2.44 9.85 -22.79
CA LYS A 122 -1.84 8.99 -23.83
C LYS A 122 -2.09 7.50 -23.55
N ALA A 123 -1.89 7.04 -22.32
CA ALA A 123 -2.18 5.67 -21.92
C ALA A 123 -3.68 5.34 -22.04
N THR A 124 -4.56 6.27 -21.64
CA THR A 124 -6.01 6.12 -21.81
C THR A 124 -6.40 6.00 -23.28
N LEU A 125 -5.82 6.81 -24.17
CA LEU A 125 -6.07 6.70 -25.61
C LEU A 125 -5.66 5.33 -26.15
N GLU A 126 -4.46 4.84 -25.80
CA GLU A 126 -3.99 3.53 -26.24
C GLU A 126 -4.88 2.39 -25.74
N THR A 127 -5.20 2.41 -24.45
CA THR A 127 -6.08 1.42 -23.82
C THR A 127 -7.47 1.44 -24.44
N ALA A 128 -8.00 2.63 -24.75
CA ALA A 128 -9.29 2.79 -25.40
C ALA A 128 -9.31 2.21 -26.82
N LEU A 129 -8.26 2.46 -27.61
CA LEU A 129 -8.10 1.89 -28.95
C LEU A 129 -7.92 0.37 -28.92
N TRP A 130 -7.08 -0.12 -28.01
CA TRP A 130 -6.88 -1.55 -27.76
C TRP A 130 -8.19 -2.26 -27.40
N ALA A 131 -8.93 -1.71 -26.42
CA ALA A 131 -10.19 -2.27 -25.97
C ALA A 131 -11.25 -2.25 -27.08
N ALA A 132 -11.32 -1.15 -27.84
CA ALA A 132 -12.23 -1.07 -28.98
C ALA A 132 -11.87 -2.07 -30.09
N ALA A 133 -10.57 -2.32 -30.34
CA ALA A 133 -10.12 -3.31 -31.31
C ALA A 133 -10.41 -4.75 -30.88
N GLY A 134 -10.26 -5.04 -29.59
CA GLY A 134 -10.55 -6.35 -29.00
C GLY A 134 -12.03 -6.61 -28.75
N GLY A 135 -12.89 -5.59 -28.86
CA GLY A 135 -14.30 -5.70 -28.46
C GLY A 135 -14.52 -5.77 -26.94
N ASP A 136 -13.53 -5.33 -26.15
CA ASP A 136 -13.62 -5.31 -24.68
C ASP A 136 -14.43 -4.08 -24.22
N ILE A 137 -15.75 -4.29 -24.11
CA ILE A 137 -16.71 -3.23 -23.76
C ILE A 137 -16.44 -2.69 -22.35
N GLU A 138 -16.06 -3.56 -21.41
CA GLU A 138 -15.86 -3.16 -20.01
C GLU A 138 -14.62 -2.28 -19.87
N GLN A 139 -13.49 -2.71 -20.44
CA GLN A 139 -12.28 -1.90 -20.42
C GLN A 139 -12.48 -0.59 -21.17
N PHE A 140 -13.16 -0.61 -22.32
CA PHE A 140 -13.44 0.60 -23.08
C PHE A 140 -14.33 1.56 -22.30
N ALA A 141 -15.40 1.06 -21.65
CA ALA A 141 -16.26 1.85 -20.77
C ALA A 141 -15.48 2.47 -19.59
N GLY A 142 -14.51 1.75 -19.04
CA GLY A 142 -13.60 2.26 -18.00
C GLY A 142 -12.79 3.49 -18.44
N CYS A 143 -12.50 3.60 -19.74
CA CYS A 143 -11.84 4.76 -20.33
C CYS A 143 -12.80 5.93 -20.65
N LEU A 144 -14.12 5.75 -20.60
CA LEU A 144 -15.10 6.79 -20.94
C LEU A 144 -15.56 7.58 -19.72
N LEU A 145 -15.78 8.88 -19.94
CA LEU A 145 -16.45 9.78 -19.00
C LEU A 145 -17.67 10.37 -19.68
N VAL A 146 -18.86 10.04 -19.17
CA VAL A 146 -20.09 10.77 -19.51
C VAL A 146 -20.23 11.92 -18.50
N PRO A 147 -20.07 13.19 -18.92
CA PRO A 147 -20.15 14.32 -18.00
C PRO A 147 -21.52 14.43 -17.32
N GLU A 148 -21.51 14.92 -16.07
CA GLU A 148 -22.73 15.21 -15.32
C GLU A 148 -23.65 16.22 -16.03
N GLY A 149 -24.90 16.27 -15.58
CA GLY A 149 -25.93 17.15 -16.13
C GLY A 149 -26.58 16.56 -17.38
N ARG A 150 -26.89 17.41 -18.36
CA ARG A 150 -27.74 17.06 -19.51
C ARG A 150 -27.22 15.87 -20.33
N ILE A 151 -25.90 15.71 -20.46
CA ILE A 151 -25.32 14.62 -21.26
C ILE A 151 -25.57 13.27 -20.57
N ARG A 152 -25.30 13.19 -19.26
CA ARG A 152 -25.60 11.98 -18.48
C ARG A 152 -27.10 11.70 -18.41
N GLU A 153 -27.94 12.69 -18.17
CA GLU A 153 -29.41 12.51 -18.17
C GLU A 153 -29.88 11.85 -19.48
N ARG A 154 -29.42 12.35 -20.63
CA ARG A 154 -29.76 11.77 -21.93
C ARG A 154 -29.24 10.35 -22.10
N ALA A 155 -28.01 10.06 -21.64
CA ALA A 155 -27.44 8.72 -21.72
C ALA A 155 -28.19 7.73 -20.81
N THR A 156 -28.62 8.16 -19.63
CA THR A 156 -29.46 7.38 -18.71
C THR A 156 -30.84 7.12 -19.31
N THR A 157 -31.50 8.15 -19.84
CA THR A 157 -32.78 7.97 -20.54
C THR A 157 -32.65 7.02 -21.73
N LEU A 158 -31.54 7.07 -22.46
CA LEU A 158 -31.27 6.14 -23.56
C LEU A 158 -31.17 4.70 -23.04
N LEU A 159 -30.45 4.48 -21.95
CA LEU A 159 -30.35 3.18 -21.29
C LEU A 159 -31.72 2.68 -20.80
N GLU A 160 -32.50 3.55 -20.15
CA GLU A 160 -33.85 3.24 -19.65
C GLU A 160 -34.85 2.92 -20.75
N SER A 161 -34.67 3.48 -21.95
CA SER A 161 -35.53 3.20 -23.10
C SER A 161 -35.36 1.78 -23.68
N LEU A 162 -34.31 1.07 -23.28
CA LEU A 162 -34.05 -0.29 -23.74
C LEU A 162 -34.93 -1.32 -23.03
N PRO A 163 -35.29 -2.44 -23.70
CA PRO A 163 -35.99 -3.56 -23.06
C PRO A 163 -35.27 -4.05 -21.80
N ALA A 164 -36.02 -4.52 -20.80
CA ALA A 164 -35.46 -4.95 -19.52
C ALA A 164 -34.38 -6.04 -19.67
N ALA A 165 -34.58 -6.99 -20.59
CA ALA A 165 -33.58 -8.02 -20.90
C ALA A 165 -32.25 -7.43 -21.43
N THR A 166 -32.32 -6.37 -22.23
CA THR A 166 -31.13 -5.68 -22.76
C THR A 166 -30.45 -4.83 -21.68
N ARG A 167 -31.22 -4.16 -20.82
CA ARG A 167 -30.67 -3.36 -19.71
C ARG A 167 -29.84 -4.17 -18.72
N GLN A 168 -30.16 -5.45 -18.51
CA GLN A 168 -29.37 -6.33 -17.64
C GLN A 168 -27.91 -6.51 -18.09
N HIS A 169 -27.61 -6.26 -19.37
CA HIS A 169 -26.26 -6.38 -19.92
C HIS A 169 -25.43 -5.09 -19.76
N TYR A 170 -26.05 -3.97 -19.35
CA TYR A 170 -25.39 -2.67 -19.22
C TYR A 170 -25.64 -2.10 -17.83
N SER A 171 -24.64 -2.17 -16.95
CA SER A 171 -24.74 -1.66 -15.58
C SER A 171 -24.58 -0.14 -15.49
N SER A 172 -24.17 0.54 -16.57
CA SER A 172 -24.01 2.01 -16.59
C SER A 172 -24.23 2.62 -17.98
N PRO A 173 -24.51 3.95 -18.05
CA PRO A 173 -24.54 4.68 -19.32
C PRO A 173 -23.22 4.59 -20.10
N GLU A 174 -22.08 4.58 -19.42
CA GLU A 174 -20.76 4.42 -20.03
C GLU A 174 -20.64 3.08 -20.78
N GLN A 175 -21.13 1.97 -20.21
CA GLN A 175 -21.11 0.66 -20.87
C GLN A 175 -21.99 0.63 -22.12
N LEU A 176 -23.17 1.24 -22.07
CA LEU A 176 -24.03 1.36 -23.25
C LEU A 176 -23.34 2.18 -24.34
N VAL A 177 -22.75 3.32 -23.98
CA VAL A 177 -22.02 4.17 -24.93
C VAL A 177 -20.82 3.43 -25.51
N ALA A 178 -20.05 2.71 -24.69
CA ALA A 178 -18.93 1.90 -25.13
C ALA A 178 -19.36 0.86 -26.17
N PHE A 179 -20.42 0.09 -25.89
CA PHE A 179 -20.97 -0.89 -26.81
C PHE A 179 -21.36 -0.29 -28.17
N LEU A 180 -22.04 0.85 -28.17
CA LEU A 180 -22.44 1.52 -29.41
C LEU A 180 -21.26 2.14 -30.15
N ALA A 181 -20.28 2.67 -29.41
CA ALA A 181 -19.12 3.36 -29.96
C ALA A 181 -18.09 2.40 -30.58
N ILE A 182 -17.91 1.18 -30.04
CA ILE A 182 -16.93 0.20 -30.56
C ILE A 182 -17.11 -0.04 -32.06
N ARG A 183 -18.36 -0.09 -32.53
CA ARG A 183 -18.69 -0.32 -33.95
C ARG A 183 -18.28 0.83 -34.87
N ASP A 184 -18.09 2.04 -34.31
CA ASP A 184 -17.75 3.27 -35.04
C ASP A 184 -16.23 3.55 -35.07
N VAL A 185 -15.41 2.71 -34.43
CA VAL A 185 -13.94 2.84 -34.38
C VAL A 185 -13.32 2.02 -35.51
N PRO A 186 -12.71 2.63 -36.53
CA PRO A 186 -12.02 1.87 -37.57
C PRO A 186 -10.70 1.29 -37.05
N LEU A 187 -10.54 -0.03 -37.15
CA LEU A 187 -9.55 -0.84 -36.43
C LEU A 187 -8.27 -1.17 -37.23
N GLY A 188 -7.70 -0.23 -37.98
CA GLY A 188 -6.47 -0.47 -38.76
C GLY A 188 -5.24 0.20 -38.16
N SER A 189 -5.29 1.52 -37.99
CA SER A 189 -4.20 2.29 -37.39
C SER A 189 -4.69 3.62 -36.84
N ALA A 190 -3.94 4.20 -35.92
CA ALA A 190 -4.17 5.54 -35.39
C ALA A 190 -2.95 6.40 -35.66
N ARG A 191 -3.17 7.61 -36.19
CA ARG A 191 -2.15 8.65 -36.31
C ARG A 191 -2.57 9.84 -35.46
N VAL A 192 -1.70 10.28 -34.56
CA VAL A 192 -1.91 11.52 -33.81
C VAL A 192 -1.61 12.69 -34.75
N VAL A 193 -2.59 13.57 -34.94
CA VAL A 193 -2.45 14.78 -35.76
C VAL A 193 -2.00 15.94 -34.89
N SER A 194 -2.68 16.16 -33.77
CA SER A 194 -2.33 17.19 -32.80
C SER A 194 -2.64 16.74 -31.38
N TRP A 195 -1.92 17.34 -30.42
CA TRP A 195 -2.06 17.09 -28.99
C TRP A 195 -1.98 18.43 -28.26
N GLU A 196 -3.11 18.93 -27.77
CA GLU A 196 -3.22 20.25 -27.18
C GLU A 196 -3.69 20.13 -25.73
N GLU A 197 -2.94 20.71 -24.80
CA GLU A 197 -3.39 20.84 -23.42
C GLU A 197 -4.27 22.08 -23.28
N ILE A 198 -5.50 21.88 -22.83
CA ILE A 198 -6.44 22.97 -22.61
C ILE A 198 -6.26 23.44 -21.17
N GLN A 199 -5.84 24.69 -21.01
CA GLN A 199 -5.77 25.35 -19.70
C GLN A 199 -7.18 25.49 -19.12
N THR A 200 -7.56 24.50 -18.31
CA THR A 200 -8.77 24.48 -17.51
C THR A 200 -8.38 24.21 -16.06
N PRO A 201 -9.19 24.64 -15.07
CA PRO A 201 -8.93 24.35 -13.66
C PRO A 201 -8.79 22.85 -13.34
N SER A 202 -9.34 21.98 -14.20
CA SER A 202 -9.40 20.52 -14.01
C SER A 202 -8.44 19.71 -14.88
N SER A 203 -7.45 20.34 -15.55
CA SER A 203 -6.51 19.70 -16.50
C SER A 203 -7.23 18.85 -17.56
N SER A 204 -7.46 19.44 -18.74
CA SER A 204 -8.05 18.73 -19.87
C SER A 204 -7.13 18.77 -21.09
N VAL A 205 -7.20 17.73 -21.90
CA VAL A 205 -6.37 17.55 -23.10
C VAL A 205 -7.28 17.27 -24.27
N GLN A 206 -6.98 17.88 -25.41
CA GLN A 206 -7.63 17.62 -26.68
C GLN A 206 -6.64 16.98 -27.64
N VAL A 207 -7.09 15.93 -28.31
CA VAL A 207 -6.27 15.15 -29.23
C VAL A 207 -7.03 15.00 -30.53
N GLN A 208 -6.40 15.36 -31.64
CA GLN A 208 -6.90 15.07 -32.97
C GLN A 208 -6.23 13.80 -33.46
N VAL A 209 -7.04 12.78 -33.78
CA VAL A 209 -6.55 11.47 -34.22
C VAL A 209 -7.18 11.14 -35.57
N GLN A 210 -6.32 10.76 -36.53
CA GLN A 210 -6.74 10.13 -37.77
C GLN A 210 -6.72 8.61 -37.57
N LEU A 211 -7.91 8.01 -37.55
CA LEU A 211 -8.08 6.57 -37.50
C LEU A 211 -8.23 6.04 -38.93
N SER A 212 -7.62 4.90 -39.24
CA SER A 212 -7.70 4.26 -40.55
C SER A 212 -8.23 2.84 -40.38
N ALA A 213 -9.16 2.42 -41.24
CA ALA A 213 -9.60 1.04 -41.35
C ALA A 213 -8.56 0.21 -42.13
N PRO A 214 -8.56 -1.12 -41.98
CA PRO A 214 -7.73 -2.01 -42.81
C PRO A 214 -7.98 -1.83 -44.31
N GLU A 215 -9.22 -1.48 -44.69
CA GLU A 215 -9.69 -1.26 -46.06
C GLU A 215 -9.29 0.13 -46.63
N GLY A 216 -8.56 0.94 -45.86
CA GLY A 216 -8.04 2.25 -46.30
C GLY A 216 -8.96 3.44 -46.02
N ALA A 217 -10.21 3.23 -45.60
CA ALA A 217 -11.08 4.32 -45.16
C ALA A 217 -10.49 5.04 -43.94
N THR A 218 -10.39 6.37 -43.98
CA THR A 218 -9.87 7.18 -42.87
C THR A 218 -10.95 8.06 -42.25
N LYS A 219 -10.89 8.23 -40.94
CA LYS A 219 -11.79 9.08 -40.17
C LYS A 219 -10.97 9.91 -39.19
N GLU A 220 -11.14 11.21 -39.25
CA GLU A 220 -10.53 12.12 -38.31
C GLU A 220 -11.49 12.43 -37.16
N VAL A 221 -11.01 12.36 -35.94
CA VAL A 221 -11.82 12.53 -34.73
C VAL A 221 -11.06 13.40 -33.73
N ILE A 222 -11.77 14.35 -33.13
CA ILE A 222 -11.28 15.13 -32.00
C ILE A 222 -11.78 14.47 -30.72
N LEU A 223 -10.86 14.03 -29.89
CA LEU A 223 -11.10 13.40 -28.60
C LEU A 223 -10.70 14.37 -27.50
N ARG A 224 -11.51 14.44 -26.43
CA ARG A 224 -11.19 15.23 -25.25
C ARG A 224 -10.96 14.29 -24.07
N PHE A 225 -9.96 14.56 -23.27
CA PHE A 225 -9.62 13.82 -22.08
C PHE A 225 -9.69 14.75 -20.87
N ALA A 226 -10.25 14.25 -19.78
CA ALA A 226 -10.32 14.96 -18.51
C ALA A 226 -9.86 14.04 -17.39
N ARG A 227 -9.27 14.63 -16.34
CA ARG A 227 -8.86 13.89 -15.16
C ARG A 227 -10.05 13.70 -14.21
N GLN A 228 -10.35 12.46 -13.86
CA GLN A 228 -11.34 12.06 -12.86
C GLN A 228 -10.61 11.31 -11.72
N GLY A 229 -10.33 12.01 -10.63
CA GLY A 229 -9.51 11.49 -9.53
C GLY A 229 -8.09 11.18 -9.99
N ALA A 230 -7.63 9.93 -9.82
CA ALA A 230 -6.31 9.49 -10.26
C ALA A 230 -6.25 9.09 -11.75
N ALA A 231 -7.39 8.95 -12.43
CA ALA A 231 -7.48 8.41 -13.78
C ALA A 231 -7.81 9.49 -14.83
N TRP A 232 -7.27 9.35 -16.03
CA TRP A 232 -7.68 10.08 -17.22
C TRP A 232 -8.77 9.33 -17.96
N LYS A 233 -9.81 10.06 -18.38
CA LYS A 233 -10.93 9.51 -19.13
C LYS A 233 -11.26 10.33 -20.36
N MET A 234 -11.67 9.65 -21.42
CA MET A 234 -12.16 10.23 -22.66
C MET A 234 -13.59 10.73 -22.47
N VAL A 235 -13.77 12.04 -22.61
CA VAL A 235 -15.05 12.72 -22.49
C VAL A 235 -15.92 12.38 -23.69
N VAL A 236 -17.10 11.82 -23.42
CA VAL A 236 -18.09 11.53 -24.44
C VAL A 236 -18.74 12.84 -24.89
N PRO A 237 -18.63 13.23 -26.18
CA PRO A 237 -19.25 14.45 -26.66
C PRO A 237 -20.78 14.30 -26.77
N GLU A 238 -21.51 15.39 -26.53
CA GLU A 238 -22.98 15.39 -26.60
C GLU A 238 -23.50 14.88 -27.97
N GLY A 239 -22.82 15.25 -29.05
CA GLY A 239 -23.16 14.81 -30.41
C GLY A 239 -23.09 13.29 -30.61
N ALA A 240 -22.21 12.58 -29.88
CA ALA A 240 -22.15 11.12 -29.94
C ALA A 240 -23.41 10.48 -29.32
N ILE A 241 -23.84 10.96 -28.14
CA ILE A 241 -25.07 10.49 -27.49
C ILE A 241 -26.29 10.70 -28.40
N ALA A 242 -26.40 11.88 -29.02
CA ALA A 242 -27.48 12.17 -29.96
C ALA A 242 -27.49 11.21 -31.16
N ARG A 243 -26.32 10.91 -31.74
CA ARG A 243 -26.17 9.94 -32.84
C ARG A 243 -26.60 8.54 -32.41
N TYR A 244 -26.17 8.09 -31.24
CA TYR A 244 -26.51 6.77 -30.70
C TYR A 244 -28.00 6.62 -30.41
N ALA A 245 -28.63 7.67 -29.88
CA ALA A 245 -30.08 7.71 -29.69
C ALA A 245 -30.85 7.58 -31.02
N ALA A 246 -30.36 8.24 -32.08
CA ALA A 246 -30.95 8.11 -33.40
C ALA A 246 -30.78 6.71 -34.01
N MET A 247 -29.64 6.05 -33.76
CA MET A 247 -29.35 4.70 -34.26
C MET A 247 -30.29 3.65 -33.66
N LEU A 248 -30.54 3.73 -32.34
CA LEU A 248 -31.45 2.80 -31.65
C LEU A 248 -32.92 2.99 -32.02
N LYS A 249 -33.31 4.18 -32.50
CA LYS A 249 -34.67 4.47 -32.96
C LYS A 249 -34.95 4.02 -34.40
N ARG A 250 -33.92 3.67 -35.19
CA ARG A 250 -34.15 3.22 -36.58
C ARG A 250 -34.85 1.86 -36.56
N PRO A 251 -36.04 1.72 -37.19
CA PRO A 251 -36.68 0.41 -37.33
C PRO A 251 -35.76 -0.51 -38.15
N VAL A 252 -35.59 -1.75 -37.68
CA VAL A 252 -34.93 -2.81 -38.46
C VAL A 252 -35.73 -2.96 -39.75
N VAL A 253 -35.18 -2.48 -40.87
CA VAL A 253 -35.77 -2.68 -42.18
C VAL A 253 -35.67 -4.16 -42.48
N THR A 254 -36.78 -4.88 -42.32
CA THR A 254 -36.87 -6.28 -42.72
C THR A 254 -36.59 -6.37 -44.21
N PRO A 255 -35.58 -7.13 -44.67
CA PRO A 255 -35.36 -7.28 -46.10
C PRO A 255 -36.63 -7.91 -46.72
N ARG A 256 -37.21 -7.21 -47.70
CA ARG A 256 -38.23 -7.78 -48.57
C ARG A 256 -37.59 -8.98 -49.27
N LYS A 257 -38.14 -10.17 -49.03
CA LYS A 257 -37.91 -11.34 -49.88
C LYS A 257 -38.43 -11.08 -51.28
#